data_AF-A0A961PWX4-F1
#
_entry.id   AF-A0A961PWX4-F1
#
_cell.length_a   1.000
_cell.length_b   1.000
_cell.length_c   1.000
_cell.angle_alpha   90.00
_cell.angle_beta   90.00
_cell.angle_gamma   90.00
#
_symmetry.space_group_name_H-M   'P 1'
#
loop_
_entity.id
_entity.type
_entity.pdbx_description
1 polymer ?
#
loop_
_entity_poly.entity_id
_entity_poly.type
_entity_poly.pdbx_seq_one_letter_code
_entity_poly.pdbx_strand_id
1 'polypeptide(L)'
;MRRSFRRIWQNTRGVTSLEFALILPVIAILAAGTIEFGRLVILTQKLQNGTFILADLAARDKTLSVGQLDSLFLALDNIIQPFDFDTEGTAIVTGIRVDSSGDPVINWQRSGAGTLV
;
A
#
# COMPACT_ATOMS: atom_id res chain seq x y z
N MET A 1 -16.86 -51.86 -35.31
CA MET A 1 -16.57 -51.32 -33.95
C MET A 1 -15.06 -51.19 -33.62
N ARG A 2 -14.20 -52.17 -33.95
CA ARG A 2 -12.75 -52.15 -33.61
C ARG A 2 -11.92 -50.94 -34.08
N ARG A 3 -12.25 -50.33 -35.23
CA ARG A 3 -11.53 -49.15 -35.76
C ARG A 3 -11.80 -47.86 -34.96
N SER A 4 -12.97 -47.74 -34.33
CA SER A 4 -13.33 -46.55 -33.55
C SER A 4 -12.53 -46.47 -32.24
N PHE A 5 -12.34 -47.63 -31.59
CA PHE A 5 -11.55 -47.73 -30.35
C PHE A 5 -10.08 -47.35 -30.55
N ARG A 6 -9.48 -47.75 -31.68
CA ARG A 6 -8.09 -47.39 -32.00
C ARG A 6 -7.90 -45.89 -32.24
N ARG A 7 -8.91 -45.19 -32.77
CA ARG A 7 -8.88 -43.75 -33.02
C ARG A 7 -8.99 -42.93 -31.73
N ILE A 8 -9.73 -43.42 -30.74
CA ILE A 8 -9.82 -42.81 -29.40
C ILE A 8 -8.48 -42.96 -28.67
N TRP A 9 -7.86 -44.14 -28.74
CA TRP A 9 -6.58 -44.42 -28.08
C TRP A 9 -5.37 -43.68 -28.69
N GLN A 10 -5.46 -43.27 -29.95
CA GLN A 10 -4.42 -42.49 -30.64
C GLN A 10 -4.62 -40.97 -30.54
N ASN A 11 -5.67 -40.50 -29.86
CA ASN A 11 -6.01 -39.08 -29.82
C ASN A 11 -5.28 -38.36 -28.66
N THR A 12 -4.15 -37.74 -28.96
CA THR A 12 -3.32 -36.96 -28.02
C THR A 12 -3.73 -35.49 -27.90
N ARG A 13 -4.78 -35.06 -28.61
CA ARG A 13 -5.18 -33.64 -28.70
C ARG A 13 -5.60 -33.02 -27.35
N GLY A 14 -5.87 -33.81 -26.32
CA GLY A 14 -6.20 -33.34 -24.97
C GLY A 14 -5.02 -33.25 -24.00
N VAL A 15 -3.83 -33.75 -24.37
CA VAL A 15 -2.65 -33.79 -23.49
C VAL A 15 -2.16 -32.39 -23.17
N THR A 16 -2.09 -31.51 -24.19
CA THR A 16 -1.69 -30.11 -24.02
C THR A 16 -2.66 -29.33 -23.10
N SER A 17 -3.96 -29.61 -23.18
CA SER A 17 -4.95 -28.97 -22.28
C SER A 17 -4.77 -29.42 -20.83
N LEU A 18 -4.40 -30.68 -20.60
CA LEU A 18 -4.12 -31.21 -19.26
C LEU A 18 -2.82 -30.63 -18.67
N GLU A 19 -1.75 -30.57 -19.47
CA GLU A 19 -0.49 -29.94 -19.07
C GLU A 19 -0.69 -28.47 -18.69
N PHE A 20 -1.48 -27.73 -19.48
CA PHE A 20 -1.84 -26.35 -19.15
C PHE A 20 -2.66 -26.25 -17.87
N ALA A 21 -3.65 -27.12 -17.68
CA ALA A 21 -4.47 -27.13 -16.47
C ALA A 21 -3.66 -27.42 -15.19
N LEU A 22 -2.56 -28.17 -15.30
CA LEU A 22 -1.65 -28.45 -14.18
C LEU A 22 -0.72 -27.27 -13.86
N ILE A 23 -0.26 -26.53 -14.87
CA ILE A 23 0.67 -25.39 -14.68
C ILE A 23 -0.07 -24.09 -14.34
N LEU A 24 -1.31 -23.94 -14.84
CA LEU A 24 -2.13 -22.73 -14.66
C LEU A 24 -2.29 -22.29 -13.18
N PRO A 25 -2.55 -23.17 -12.19
CA PRO A 25 -2.64 -22.78 -10.79
C PRO A 25 -1.36 -22.11 -10.27
N VAL A 26 -0.20 -22.63 -10.66
CA VAL A 26 1.10 -22.09 -10.26
C VAL A 26 1.32 -20.70 -10.88
N ILE A 27 1.04 -20.56 -12.19
CA ILE A 27 1.14 -19.27 -12.88
C ILE A 27 0.16 -18.26 -12.28
N ALA A 28 -1.07 -18.67 -11.94
CA ALA A 28 -2.07 -17.79 -11.36
C ALA A 28 -1.65 -17.25 -9.98
N ILE A 29 -1.09 -18.11 -9.12
CA ILE A 29 -0.55 -17.69 -7.82
C ILE A 29 0.63 -16.74 -7.99
N LEU A 30 1.56 -17.06 -8.89
CA LEU A 30 2.72 -16.19 -9.16
C LEU A 30 2.31 -14.84 -9.73
N ALA A 31 1.34 -14.80 -10.63
CA ALA A 31 0.81 -13.57 -11.21
C ALA A 31 0.11 -12.71 -10.14
N ALA A 32 -0.79 -13.30 -9.36
CA ALA A 32 -1.47 -12.59 -8.27
C ALA A 32 -0.48 -12.08 -7.21
N GLY A 33 0.49 -12.92 -6.81
CA GLY A 33 1.53 -12.55 -5.85
C GLY A 33 2.40 -11.41 -6.35
N THR A 34 2.76 -11.39 -7.63
CA THR A 34 3.55 -10.29 -8.23
C THR A 34 2.76 -8.99 -8.24
N ILE A 35 1.47 -9.04 -8.58
CA ILE A 35 0.59 -7.86 -8.56
C ILE A 35 0.45 -7.30 -7.14
N GLU A 36 0.19 -8.16 -6.16
CA GLU A 36 0.05 -7.78 -4.76
C GLU A 36 1.35 -7.16 -4.22
N PHE A 37 2.47 -7.82 -4.46
CA PHE A 37 3.78 -7.34 -4.02
C PHE A 37 4.13 -6.00 -4.67
N GLY A 38 3.89 -5.84 -5.97
CA GLY A 38 4.06 -4.58 -6.67
C GLY A 38 3.21 -3.46 -6.05
N ARG A 39 1.96 -3.77 -5.70
CA ARG A 39 1.05 -2.83 -5.04
C ARG A 39 1.59 -2.40 -3.66
N LEU A 40 2.10 -3.33 -2.85
CA LEU A 40 2.70 -3.04 -1.55
C LEU A 40 3.93 -2.14 -1.65
N VAL A 41 4.79 -2.37 -2.65
CA VAL A 41 5.97 -1.53 -2.88
C VAL A 41 5.56 -0.09 -3.23
N ILE A 42 4.58 0.08 -4.12
CA ILE A 42 4.08 1.40 -4.51
C ILE A 42 3.42 2.12 -3.32
N LEU A 43 2.62 1.40 -2.53
CA LEU A 43 2.01 1.93 -1.30
C LEU A 43 3.10 2.43 -0.33
N THR A 44 4.14 1.63 -0.10
CA THR A 44 5.24 1.99 0.80
C THR A 44 5.98 3.25 0.32
N GLN A 45 6.26 3.35 -0.97
CA GLN A 45 6.90 4.54 -1.56
C GLN A 45 6.01 5.79 -1.41
N LYS A 46 4.70 5.66 -1.63
CA LYS A 46 3.75 6.76 -1.43
C LYS A 46 3.65 7.19 0.03
N LEU A 47 3.61 6.25 0.97
CA LEU A 47 3.61 6.53 2.40
C LEU A 47 4.88 7.27 2.84
N GLN A 48 6.05 6.82 2.38
CA GLN A 48 7.31 7.48 2.66
C GLN A 48 7.31 8.91 2.10
N ASN A 49 6.95 9.09 0.83
CA ASN A 49 6.90 10.41 0.19
C ASN A 49 5.90 11.34 0.89
N GLY A 50 4.70 10.85 1.22
CA GLY A 50 3.69 11.61 1.95
C GLY A 50 4.18 12.04 3.35
N THR A 51 4.85 11.13 4.06
CA THR A 51 5.45 11.42 5.38
C THR A 51 6.54 12.49 5.27
N PHE A 52 7.42 12.41 4.26
CA PHE A 52 8.44 13.44 4.03
C PHE A 52 7.82 14.81 3.73
N ILE A 53 6.82 14.86 2.85
CA ILE A 53 6.13 16.11 2.50
C ILE A 53 5.44 16.70 3.73
N LEU A 54 4.76 15.88 4.53
CA LEU A 54 4.16 16.34 5.79
C LEU A 54 5.21 16.89 6.75
N ALA A 55 6.30 16.17 6.96
CA ALA A 55 7.33 16.56 7.91
C ALA A 55 7.98 17.89 7.49
N ASP A 56 8.26 18.06 6.19
CA ASP A 56 8.79 19.31 5.65
C ASP A 56 7.81 20.46 5.81
N LEU A 57 6.54 20.27 5.43
CA LEU A 57 5.51 21.30 5.56
C LEU A 57 5.22 21.65 7.02
N ALA A 58 5.28 20.67 7.93
CA ALA A 58 5.13 20.90 9.36
C ALA A 58 6.34 21.63 9.96
N ALA A 59 7.55 21.35 9.50
CA ALA A 59 8.77 21.99 10.00
C ALA A 59 9.00 23.40 9.42
N ARG A 60 8.37 23.72 8.28
CA ARG A 60 8.58 24.97 7.55
C ARG A 60 8.14 26.22 8.34
N ASP A 61 7.02 26.15 9.04
CA ASP A 61 6.49 27.28 9.80
C ASP A 61 6.90 27.19 11.27
N LYS A 62 7.37 28.31 11.85
CA LYS A 62 7.75 28.38 13.28
C LYS A 62 6.58 28.11 14.23
N THR A 63 5.36 28.39 13.76
CA THR A 63 4.11 28.17 14.49
C THR A 63 3.09 27.60 13.53
N LEU A 64 2.63 26.38 13.80
CA LEU A 64 1.56 25.74 13.05
C LEU A 64 0.23 25.94 13.77
N SER A 65 -0.75 26.51 13.08
CA SER A 65 -2.13 26.49 13.56
C SER A 65 -2.77 25.12 13.31
N VAL A 66 -3.80 24.83 14.12
CA VAL A 66 -4.65 23.64 13.99
C VAL A 66 -5.20 23.49 12.57
N GLY A 67 -5.75 24.56 11.99
CA GLY A 67 -6.34 24.51 10.65
C GLY A 67 -5.32 24.29 9.52
N GLN A 68 -4.08 24.76 9.69
CA GLN A 68 -3.01 24.46 8.73
C GLN A 68 -2.65 22.97 8.76
N LEU A 69 -2.49 22.38 9.96
CA LEU A 69 -2.24 20.94 10.09
C LEU A 69 -3.38 20.10 9.50
N ASP A 70 -4.63 20.47 9.74
CA ASP A 70 -5.79 19.75 9.15
C ASP A 70 -5.80 19.84 7.62
N SER A 71 -5.41 20.99 7.05
CA SER A 71 -5.27 21.14 5.61
C SER A 71 -4.15 20.27 5.03
N LEU A 72 -3.03 20.14 5.74
CA LEU A 72 -1.93 19.24 5.37
C LEU A 72 -2.37 17.77 5.43
N PHE A 73 -3.15 17.40 6.44
CA PHE A 73 -3.73 16.07 6.56
C PHE A 73 -4.69 15.74 5.42
N LEU A 74 -5.53 16.68 4.98
CA LEU A 74 -6.39 16.47 3.80
C LEU A 74 -5.58 16.33 2.50
N ALA A 75 -4.42 16.99 2.39
CA ALA A 75 -3.56 16.87 1.23
C ALA A 75 -2.87 15.50 1.12
N LEU A 76 -2.66 14.79 2.23
CA LEU A 76 -2.06 13.45 2.22
C LEU A 76 -2.87 12.43 1.44
N ASP A 77 -4.20 12.46 1.57
CA ASP A 77 -5.05 11.50 0.89
C ASP A 77 -4.82 11.55 -0.64
N ASN A 78 -4.67 12.77 -1.17
CA ASN A 78 -4.34 12.99 -2.58
C ASN A 78 -2.96 12.43 -2.99
N ILE A 79 -1.97 12.44 -2.08
CA ILE A 79 -0.63 11.92 -2.33
C ILE A 79 -0.66 10.38 -2.38
N ILE A 80 -1.48 9.78 -1.52
CA ILE A 80 -1.54 8.34 -1.29
C ILE A 80 -2.49 7.64 -2.27
N GLN A 81 -3.35 8.37 -2.99
CA GLN A 81 -4.14 7.84 -4.12
C GLN A 81 -3.34 6.87 -5.01
N PRO A 82 -3.91 5.71 -5.41
CA PRO A 82 -5.31 5.29 -5.28
C PRO A 82 -5.62 4.48 -4.01
N PHE A 83 -4.76 4.53 -2.99
CA PHE A 83 -4.98 3.79 -1.74
C PHE A 83 -5.86 4.60 -0.79
N ASP A 84 -6.86 3.94 -0.18
CA ASP A 84 -7.72 4.57 0.81
C ASP A 84 -6.93 4.81 2.09
N PHE A 85 -6.63 6.08 2.38
CA PHE A 85 -5.94 6.46 3.61
C PHE A 85 -6.90 6.96 4.70
N ASP A 86 -8.10 7.39 4.31
CA ASP A 86 -9.09 7.95 5.24
C ASP A 86 -9.63 6.88 6.20
N THR A 87 -9.85 5.66 5.68
CA THR A 87 -10.33 4.53 6.48
C THR A 87 -9.24 3.57 6.94
N GLU A 88 -8.18 3.39 6.14
CA GLU A 88 -7.09 2.42 6.41
C GLU A 88 -5.80 3.06 6.95
N GLY A 89 -5.78 4.38 7.18
CA GLY A 89 -4.59 5.13 7.59
C GLY A 89 -4.83 6.14 8.71
N THR A 90 -3.75 6.52 9.40
CA THR A 90 -3.70 7.74 10.23
C THR A 90 -2.30 8.33 10.15
N ALA A 91 -2.23 9.65 10.08
CA ALA A 91 -0.98 10.39 10.16
C ALA A 91 -0.87 11.03 11.54
N ILE A 92 0.33 10.97 12.13
CA ILE A 92 0.62 11.56 13.43
C ILE A 92 1.79 12.52 13.28
N VAL A 93 1.60 13.76 13.71
CA VAL A 93 2.66 14.77 13.78
C VAL A 93 2.94 15.08 15.25
N THR A 94 4.22 15.00 15.62
CA THR A 94 4.69 15.23 16.99
C THR A 94 5.71 16.37 16.99
N GLY A 95 5.42 17.43 17.75
CA GLY A 95 6.35 18.52 18.01
C GLY A 95 7.19 18.25 19.27
N ILE A 96 8.51 18.21 19.13
CA ILE A 96 9.44 17.95 20.24
C ILE A 96 10.12 19.26 20.65
N ARG A 97 10.34 19.43 21.97
CA ARG A 97 11.10 20.54 22.57
C ARG A 97 12.13 19.95 23.54
N VAL A 98 13.25 20.64 23.73
CA VAL A 98 14.21 20.33 24.80
C VAL A 98 13.82 21.08 26.08
N ASP A 99 13.72 20.38 27.20
CA ASP A 99 13.39 20.98 28.50
C ASP A 99 14.61 21.69 29.15
N SER A 100 14.45 22.20 30.37
CA SER A 100 15.53 22.87 31.10
C SER A 100 16.66 21.94 31.55
N SER A 101 16.40 20.63 31.59
CA SER A 101 17.36 19.59 31.97
C SER A 101 18.16 19.07 30.77
N GLY A 102 17.76 19.43 29.55
CA GLY A 102 18.36 18.96 28.30
C GLY A 102 17.66 17.74 27.71
N ASP A 103 16.55 17.30 28.28
CA ASP A 103 15.82 16.11 27.83
C ASP A 103 14.78 16.46 26.76
N PRO A 104 14.63 15.66 25.68
CA PRO A 104 13.62 15.87 24.67
C PRO A 104 12.23 15.47 25.20
N VAL A 105 11.30 16.41 25.20
CA VAL A 105 9.91 16.23 25.62
C VAL A 105 8.94 16.53 24.48
N ILE A 106 7.81 15.82 24.45
CA ILE A 106 6.72 16.10 23.51
C ILE A 106 6.04 17.39 23.96
N ASN A 107 6.09 18.42 23.11
CA ASN A 107 5.42 19.69 23.33
C ASN A 107 3.94 19.61 22.89
N TRP A 108 3.68 18.92 21.78
CA TRP A 108 2.34 18.65 21.28
C TRP A 108 2.35 17.47 20.31
N GLN A 109 1.19 16.84 20.15
CA GLN A 109 0.96 15.79 19.18
C GLN A 109 -0.45 15.93 18.59
N ARG A 110 -0.58 15.66 17.29
CA ARG A 110 -1.87 15.65 16.59
C ARG A 110 -1.93 14.51 15.61
N SER A 111 -3.03 13.76 15.62
CA SER A 111 -3.36 12.77 14.61
C SER A 111 -4.40 13.31 13.64
N GLY A 112 -4.39 12.85 12.41
CA GLY A 112 -5.36 13.23 11.38
C GLY A 112 -5.20 12.43 10.09
N ALA A 113 -5.80 12.92 9.01
CA ALA A 113 -5.82 12.35 7.66
C ALA A 113 -6.57 11.03 7.48
N GLY A 114 -6.86 10.31 8.57
CA GLY A 114 -7.72 9.14 8.56
C GLY A 114 -8.02 8.67 9.97
N THR A 115 -8.99 7.77 10.08
CA THR A 115 -9.60 7.41 11.36
C THR A 115 -9.10 6.10 11.98
N LEU A 116 -8.26 5.30 11.27
CA LEU A 116 -7.81 3.95 11.66
C LEU A 116 -8.80 3.27 12.62
N VAL A 117 -9.87 2.69 12.07
CA VAL A 117 -10.85 1.94 12.88
C VAL A 117 -10.26 0.64 13.39
#